data_AF-P29683-F1
#
_entry.id   AF-P29683-F1
#
_cell.length_a   1.000
_cell.length_b   1.000
_cell.length_c   1.000
_cell.angle_alpha   90.00
_cell.angle_beta   90.00
_cell.angle_gamma   90.00
#
_symmetry.space_group_name_H-M   'P 1'
#
loop_
_entity.id
_entity.type
_entity.pdbx_description
1 polymer ?
#
loop_
_entity_poly.entity_id
_entity_poly.type
_entity_poly.pdbx_seq_one_letter_code
_entity_poly.pdbx_strand_id
1 'polypeptide(L)'
;MKPLKLKRLIMENNKSHATNLSLGGPFQGNCMPINQYFSKNQPNRGSSSSEKRSSLLPLWESKNAADGFSIVSHNVLLDGATTILNLNSFFECETGNYHTFCPISCVAWLYQKIEDSFFLVIGTKTCGYFLQNALGVMIFAEPRYAMAELEESDISAQLNDYKELKRLCLQIKQDRNPSVIVWIGTCTTEIIKMDLEGMAPRLETEIGIPIVVARANGLDYAFTQGEDTVLSAMALASLKKDVPFLVGNTGLTNNQLLLEKSTSSVNGTDGKELLKKSLVLFGSVPSTVTTQLTLELKKEGINVSGWLPSANYKDLPTFNKDTLVCGINPFLSRTATTLMRRSKCTLICAPFPIGPDGTRVWIEKICGAFGINPSLNPITGNTNLYDREQKIFNGLEDYLKLLRGKSVFFMGDNLLEISLARFLTRCGMIVYEIGIPYLDKRFQAAELALLEQTCKEMNVPMPRIVEKPDNYYQIRRIRELKPDLTITGMAHANPLEARGITTKWSVEFTFAQIHGFTNTREILELVTQPLRRNLMSNQSVNAIS
;
A
#
# COMPACT_ATOMS: atom_id res chain seq x y z
N MET A 1 12.55 8.88 -49.81
CA MET A 1 12.73 8.84 -48.35
C MET A 1 11.36 8.67 -47.70
N LYS A 2 11.04 7.48 -47.16
CA LYS A 2 9.77 7.22 -46.47
C LYS A 2 9.91 7.61 -44.99
N PRO A 3 8.95 8.33 -44.38
CA PRO A 3 9.05 8.74 -42.99
C PRO A 3 8.83 7.52 -42.07
N LEU A 4 9.75 7.33 -41.10
CA LEU A 4 9.59 6.38 -40.01
C LEU A 4 8.39 6.77 -39.14
N LYS A 5 7.47 5.82 -38.90
CA LYS A 5 6.39 5.96 -37.92
C LYS A 5 7.00 6.07 -36.51
N LEU A 6 6.75 7.20 -35.86
CA LEU A 6 7.12 7.49 -34.47
C LEU A 6 6.23 6.68 -33.52
N LYS A 7 6.80 5.73 -32.76
CA LYS A 7 6.18 5.27 -31.51
C LYS A 7 6.18 6.46 -30.54
N ARG A 8 5.00 6.95 -30.16
CA ARG A 8 4.87 8.07 -29.21
C ARG A 8 5.28 7.59 -27.82
N LEU A 9 6.45 8.00 -27.34
CA LEU A 9 6.61 8.26 -25.92
C LEU A 9 5.70 9.46 -25.63
N ILE A 10 4.50 9.22 -25.09
CA ILE A 10 3.62 10.32 -24.70
C ILE A 10 4.18 10.88 -23.40
N MET A 11 5.18 11.78 -23.50
CA MET A 11 5.42 12.76 -22.47
C MET A 11 4.34 13.83 -22.66
N GLU A 12 3.30 13.85 -21.82
CA GLU A 12 2.23 14.84 -21.92
C GLU A 12 2.76 16.24 -21.55
N ASN A 13 3.45 16.89 -22.49
CA ASN A 13 3.81 18.30 -22.43
C ASN A 13 2.78 19.13 -23.21
N ASN A 14 1.56 19.26 -22.67
CA ASN A 14 0.61 20.26 -23.18
C ASN A 14 0.84 21.59 -22.44
N LYS A 15 1.74 22.42 -22.98
CA LYS A 15 1.75 23.86 -22.70
C LYS A 15 0.72 24.55 -23.59
N SER A 16 -0.50 24.73 -23.10
CA SER A 16 -1.47 25.67 -23.68
C SER A 16 -2.35 26.28 -22.59
N HIS A 17 -2.15 27.57 -22.34
CA HIS A 17 -2.98 28.54 -21.62
C HIS A 17 -4.04 28.01 -20.62
N ALA A 18 -3.71 28.00 -19.33
CA ALA A 18 -4.68 28.03 -18.24
C ALA A 18 -4.42 29.25 -17.35
N THR A 19 -5.21 30.29 -17.57
CA THR A 19 -5.37 31.47 -16.71
C THR A 19 -5.99 31.08 -15.37
N ASN A 20 -5.43 31.63 -14.28
CA ASN A 20 -5.95 31.78 -12.92
C ASN A 20 -7.32 31.14 -12.62
N LEU A 21 -7.32 30.00 -11.91
CA LEU A 21 -8.47 29.55 -11.13
C LEU A 21 -7.98 29.13 -9.74
N SER A 22 -8.48 29.88 -8.75
CA SER A 22 -8.24 29.76 -7.33
C SER A 22 -8.75 28.43 -6.76
N LEU A 23 -7.90 27.88 -5.88
CA LEU A 23 -8.15 26.91 -4.81
C LEU A 23 -9.61 26.80 -4.33
N GLY A 24 -10.16 25.58 -4.31
CA GLY A 24 -11.33 25.18 -3.50
C GLY A 24 -12.60 24.83 -4.28
N GLY A 25 -12.78 23.56 -4.65
CA GLY A 25 -14.06 23.04 -5.16
C GLY A 25 -13.97 21.54 -5.48
N PRO A 26 -15.00 20.71 -5.16
CA PRO A 26 -14.91 19.26 -5.27
C PRO A 26 -14.99 18.81 -6.74
N PHE A 27 -14.16 17.83 -7.10
CA PHE A 27 -14.16 17.17 -8.41
C PHE A 27 -15.52 16.49 -8.68
N GLN A 28 -16.38 17.11 -9.49
CA GLN A 28 -17.48 16.43 -10.18
C GLN A 28 -17.00 16.01 -11.58
N GLY A 29 -16.30 14.88 -11.65
CA GLY A 29 -16.01 14.19 -12.90
C GLY A 29 -17.04 13.08 -13.13
N ASN A 30 -17.90 13.23 -14.13
CA ASN A 30 -18.82 12.19 -14.57
C ASN A 30 -18.07 10.91 -14.98
N CYS A 31 -17.99 9.92 -14.10
CA CYS A 31 -17.63 8.55 -14.47
C CYS A 31 -18.88 7.86 -15.04
N MET A 32 -18.95 7.73 -16.37
CA MET A 32 -19.88 6.80 -17.00
C MET A 32 -19.49 5.36 -16.67
N PRO A 33 -20.44 4.48 -16.31
CA PRO A 33 -20.15 3.07 -16.09
C PRO A 33 -19.90 2.39 -17.44
N ILE A 34 -18.75 1.70 -17.59
CA ILE A 34 -18.56 0.70 -18.64
C ILE A 34 -19.38 -0.52 -18.23
N ASN A 35 -20.66 -0.50 -18.60
CA ASN A 35 -21.54 -1.65 -18.52
C ASN A 35 -22.38 -1.67 -19.80
N GLN A 36 -21.83 -2.28 -20.86
CA GLN A 36 -22.55 -2.80 -22.03
C GLN A 36 -21.48 -3.29 -23.01
N TYR A 37 -21.31 -4.61 -23.14
CA TYR A 37 -21.09 -5.36 -24.38
C TYR A 37 -20.82 -6.81 -23.97
N PHE A 38 -21.89 -7.61 -23.85
CA PHE A 38 -21.99 -9.04 -24.16
C PHE A 38 -23.32 -9.55 -23.57
N SER A 39 -24.42 -9.26 -24.26
CA SER A 39 -25.68 -10.00 -24.13
C SER A 39 -26.23 -10.20 -25.56
N LYS A 40 -26.81 -11.37 -25.79
CA LYS A 40 -27.41 -11.89 -27.05
C LYS A 40 -26.47 -12.72 -27.93
N ASN A 41 -26.38 -14.01 -27.63
CA ASN A 41 -26.97 -15.07 -28.46
C ASN A 41 -26.70 -16.45 -27.84
N GLN A 42 -27.72 -17.05 -27.23
CA GLN A 42 -27.85 -18.51 -27.19
C GLN A 42 -28.73 -18.95 -28.36
N PRO A 43 -28.45 -20.13 -28.95
CA PRO A 43 -29.51 -21.11 -29.00
C PRO A 43 -29.07 -22.49 -28.51
N ASN A 44 -30.01 -23.15 -27.84
CA ASN A 44 -30.04 -24.55 -27.46
C ASN A 44 -29.59 -25.50 -28.58
N ARG A 45 -28.77 -26.51 -28.23
CA ARG A 45 -28.91 -27.92 -28.69
C ARG A 45 -27.93 -28.85 -27.98
N GLY A 46 -28.50 -29.83 -27.28
CA GLY A 46 -28.22 -31.26 -27.51
C GLY A 46 -26.89 -31.84 -27.02
N SER A 47 -26.99 -32.58 -25.91
CA SER A 47 -26.13 -33.67 -25.45
C SER A 47 -25.36 -34.45 -26.54
N SER A 48 -24.04 -34.59 -26.37
CA SER A 48 -23.35 -35.90 -26.44
C SER A 48 -21.88 -35.78 -26.01
N SER A 49 -21.42 -36.85 -25.37
CA SER A 49 -20.12 -37.12 -24.77
C SER A 49 -18.92 -37.05 -25.73
N SER A 50 -17.80 -36.44 -25.30
CA SER A 50 -16.45 -36.98 -25.56
C SER A 50 -15.36 -36.22 -24.79
N GLU A 51 -14.69 -37.00 -23.93
CA GLU A 51 -13.30 -37.00 -23.45
C GLU A 51 -12.35 -35.78 -23.58
N LYS A 52 -11.83 -35.42 -22.40
CA LYS A 52 -10.41 -35.16 -22.06
C LYS A 52 -9.59 -34.23 -22.96
N ARG A 53 -9.29 -33.03 -22.43
CA ARG A 53 -7.91 -32.51 -22.36
C ARG A 53 -7.75 -31.52 -21.22
N SER A 54 -6.76 -31.82 -20.38
CA SER A 54 -6.28 -31.08 -19.22
C SER A 54 -5.67 -29.73 -19.60
N SER A 55 -6.05 -28.66 -18.88
CA SER A 55 -5.21 -27.48 -18.69
C SER A 55 -5.06 -27.22 -17.19
N LEU A 56 -3.80 -27.22 -16.76
CA LEU A 56 -3.33 -27.13 -15.38
C LEU A 56 -3.59 -25.71 -14.83
N LEU A 57 -4.49 -25.59 -13.86
CA LEU A 57 -4.48 -24.52 -12.86
C LEU A 57 -3.78 -25.07 -11.61
N PRO A 58 -2.75 -24.43 -11.05
CA PRO A 58 -2.21 -24.86 -9.77
C PRO A 58 -3.22 -24.50 -8.68
N LEU A 59 -3.96 -25.50 -8.21
CA LEU A 59 -4.54 -25.53 -6.87
C LEU A 59 -3.40 -25.34 -5.87
N TRP A 60 -3.28 -24.14 -5.30
CA TRP A 60 -2.59 -23.96 -4.02
C TRP A 60 -3.54 -24.47 -2.92
N GLU A 61 -3.64 -25.79 -2.81
CA GLU A 61 -4.09 -26.42 -1.58
C GLU A 61 -3.07 -26.13 -0.48
N SER A 62 -3.54 -25.51 0.60
CA SER A 62 -2.80 -25.31 1.84
C SER A 62 -2.48 -26.67 2.48
N LYS A 63 -1.40 -27.31 2.03
CA LYS A 63 -0.74 -28.39 2.79
C LYS A 63 0.32 -27.78 3.68
N ASN A 64 0.11 -27.98 4.98
CA ASN A 64 1.02 -27.81 6.11
C ASN A 64 2.51 -27.79 5.72
N ALA A 65 3.12 -26.61 5.81
CA ALA A 65 4.56 -26.45 5.99
C ALA A 65 4.76 -25.77 7.34
N ALA A 66 4.78 -26.58 8.39
CA ALA A 66 5.25 -26.21 9.70
C ALA A 66 6.79 -26.25 9.68
N ASP A 67 7.42 -25.19 9.17
CA ASP A 67 8.88 -25.03 9.23
C ASP A 67 9.24 -23.54 9.42
N GLY A 68 9.80 -23.24 10.59
CA GLY A 68 10.76 -22.13 10.79
C GLY A 68 10.25 -20.68 10.71
N PHE A 69 9.15 -20.32 11.38
CA PHE A 69 8.82 -18.90 11.60
C PHE A 69 9.51 -18.36 12.85
N SER A 70 10.58 -17.57 12.70
CA SER A 70 11.09 -16.74 13.81
C SER A 70 10.25 -15.47 13.93
N ILE A 71 9.03 -15.61 14.45
CA ILE A 71 8.20 -14.47 14.87
C ILE A 71 8.59 -14.15 16.30
N VAL A 72 9.21 -12.98 16.53
CA VAL A 72 9.50 -12.50 17.89
C VAL A 72 8.17 -12.06 18.50
N SER A 73 7.54 -12.99 19.21
CA SER A 73 6.49 -12.70 20.19
C SER A 73 7.14 -12.79 21.57
N HIS A 74 7.69 -11.68 22.06
CA HIS A 74 8.21 -11.65 23.42
C HIS A 74 7.04 -11.80 24.40
N ASN A 75 7.10 -12.89 25.18
CA ASN A 75 6.36 -13.24 26.39
C ASN A 75 5.38 -12.17 26.90
N VAL A 76 4.20 -12.16 26.31
CA VAL A 76 2.97 -12.16 27.09
C VAL A 76 2.28 -13.46 26.72
N LEU A 77 2.05 -14.33 27.70
CA LEU A 77 1.12 -15.45 27.59
C LEU A 77 -0.27 -14.84 27.34
N LEU A 78 -0.54 -14.47 26.10
CA LEU A 78 -1.86 -14.24 25.58
C LEU A 78 -2.13 -15.36 24.61
N ASP A 79 -3.29 -15.95 24.82
CA ASP A 79 -3.89 -17.15 24.25
C ASP A 79 -4.14 -17.05 22.73
N GLY A 80 -3.13 -16.61 21.96
CA GLY A 80 -3.29 -16.13 20.58
C GLY A 80 -3.69 -17.20 19.57
N ALA A 81 -3.45 -18.48 19.88
CA ALA A 81 -3.98 -19.58 19.07
C ALA A 81 -5.49 -19.81 19.32
N THR A 82 -5.94 -19.54 20.54
CA THR A 82 -7.31 -19.76 21.00
C THR A 82 -8.23 -18.61 20.58
N THR A 83 -7.70 -17.38 20.51
CA THR A 83 -8.44 -16.19 20.05
C THR A 83 -8.76 -16.24 18.54
N ILE A 84 -7.83 -16.75 17.71
CA ILE A 84 -8.03 -16.79 16.25
C ILE A 84 -9.15 -17.76 15.84
N LEU A 85 -9.38 -18.84 16.61
CA LEU A 85 -10.39 -19.85 16.28
C LEU A 85 -11.82 -19.31 16.35
N ASN A 86 -12.09 -18.30 17.18
CA ASN A 86 -13.45 -17.76 17.39
C ASN A 86 -13.82 -16.65 16.38
N LEU A 87 -12.84 -16.08 15.68
CA LEU A 87 -13.09 -15.01 14.71
C LEU A 87 -13.62 -15.54 13.36
N ASN A 88 -13.49 -16.84 13.08
CA ASN A 88 -13.87 -17.43 11.80
C ASN A 88 -15.34 -17.21 11.41
N SER A 89 -16.25 -17.04 12.37
CA SER A 89 -17.67 -16.77 12.09
C SER A 89 -17.94 -15.36 11.53
N PHE A 90 -16.99 -14.43 11.64
CA PHE A 90 -17.14 -13.05 11.17
C PHE A 90 -16.52 -12.79 9.79
N PHE A 91 -15.76 -13.76 9.27
CA PHE A 91 -15.10 -13.64 7.96
C PHE A 91 -15.92 -14.30 6.87
N GLU A 92 -16.17 -13.56 5.80
CA GLU A 92 -16.82 -14.05 4.60
C GLU A 92 -16.00 -13.68 3.37
N CYS A 93 -16.20 -14.42 2.27
CA CYS A 93 -15.62 -14.11 0.97
C CYS A 93 -16.73 -14.10 -0.07
N GLU A 94 -16.82 -13.04 -0.86
CA GLU A 94 -17.79 -12.93 -1.96
C GLU A 94 -17.10 -13.12 -3.33
N THR A 95 -17.70 -12.59 -4.40
CA THR A 95 -17.33 -12.87 -5.79
C THR A 95 -16.11 -12.09 -6.28
N GLY A 96 -15.76 -10.99 -5.62
CA GLY A 96 -14.76 -10.04 -6.10
C GLY A 96 -15.27 -9.06 -7.16
N ASN A 97 -16.60 -8.91 -7.33
CA ASN A 97 -17.18 -7.90 -8.22
C ASN A 97 -17.31 -6.54 -7.51
N TYR A 98 -16.21 -5.84 -7.33
CA TYR A 98 -16.18 -4.54 -6.70
C TYR A 98 -15.42 -3.51 -7.53
N HIS A 99 -15.72 -2.24 -7.30
CA HIS A 99 -14.95 -1.13 -7.83
C HIS A 99 -13.70 -0.93 -6.98
N THR A 100 -12.54 -0.96 -7.62
CA THR A 100 -11.26 -0.52 -7.07
C THR A 100 -10.40 0.04 -8.19
N PHE A 101 -9.37 0.79 -7.83
CA PHE A 101 -8.40 1.29 -8.79
C PHE A 101 -7.45 0.18 -9.25
N CYS A 102 -7.00 0.27 -10.50
CA CYS A 102 -5.96 -0.62 -11.01
C CYS A 102 -4.65 -0.34 -10.25
N PRO A 103 -3.88 -1.37 -9.85
CA PRO A 103 -2.64 -1.20 -9.08
C PRO A 103 -1.59 -0.28 -9.71
N ILE A 104 -1.64 -0.08 -11.03
CA ILE A 104 -0.78 0.89 -11.71
C ILE A 104 -0.94 2.32 -11.18
N SER A 105 -2.03 2.64 -10.49
CA SER A 105 -2.20 3.94 -9.82
C SER A 105 -1.10 4.24 -8.81
N CYS A 106 -0.37 3.24 -8.30
CA CYS A 106 0.75 3.44 -7.39
C CYS A 106 1.85 4.34 -7.95
N VAL A 107 1.96 4.43 -9.28
CA VAL A 107 2.91 5.36 -9.91
C VAL A 107 2.65 6.79 -9.44
N ALA A 108 1.38 7.18 -9.22
CA ALA A 108 0.97 8.54 -8.89
C ALA A 108 1.65 9.10 -7.63
N TRP A 109 1.77 8.29 -6.58
CA TRP A 109 2.43 8.71 -5.35
C TRP A 109 3.89 8.25 -5.26
N LEU A 110 4.24 7.12 -5.88
CA LEU A 110 5.61 6.60 -5.81
C LEU A 110 6.60 7.42 -6.63
N TYR A 111 6.22 7.97 -7.79
CA TYR A 111 7.12 8.84 -8.55
C TYR A 111 7.44 10.11 -7.76
N GLN A 112 6.50 10.61 -6.94
CA GLN A 112 6.73 11.75 -6.08
C GLN A 112 7.61 11.39 -4.88
N LYS A 113 7.39 10.21 -4.28
CA LYS A 113 8.17 9.73 -3.14
C LYS A 113 9.61 9.41 -3.48
N ILE A 114 9.86 8.81 -4.64
CA ILE A 114 11.19 8.37 -5.09
C ILE A 114 11.66 9.33 -6.17
N GLU A 115 12.34 10.38 -5.75
CA GLU A 115 12.59 11.59 -6.53
C GLU A 115 13.46 11.33 -7.77
N ASP A 116 14.33 10.33 -7.70
CA ASP A 116 15.28 9.95 -8.75
C ASP A 116 14.83 8.73 -9.59
N SER A 117 13.55 8.37 -9.51
CA SER A 117 12.96 7.27 -10.28
C SER A 117 12.21 7.73 -11.52
N PHE A 118 12.10 6.85 -12.50
CA PHE A 118 11.18 6.99 -13.63
C PHE A 118 10.31 5.74 -13.78
N PHE A 119 8.99 5.90 -13.82
CA PHE A 119 8.05 4.78 -13.97
C PHE A 119 7.61 4.59 -15.43
N LEU A 120 7.95 3.46 -16.04
CA LEU A 120 7.52 3.09 -17.39
C LEU A 120 6.44 2.01 -17.33
N VAL A 121 5.20 2.37 -17.66
CA VAL A 121 4.05 1.46 -17.64
C VAL A 121 3.87 0.82 -19.00
N ILE A 122 4.05 -0.50 -19.09
CA ILE A 122 4.04 -1.24 -20.36
C ILE A 122 2.66 -1.86 -20.54
N GLY A 123 1.82 -1.26 -21.38
CA GLY A 123 0.42 -1.62 -21.47
C GLY A 123 -0.30 -0.96 -22.64
N THR A 124 -1.62 -0.89 -22.58
CA THR A 124 -2.46 -0.36 -23.67
C THR A 124 -2.92 1.07 -23.40
N LYS A 125 -3.63 1.66 -24.37
CA LYS A 125 -4.35 2.93 -24.19
C LYS A 125 -5.28 2.95 -22.98
N THR A 126 -5.85 1.81 -22.59
CA THR A 126 -6.71 1.72 -21.40
C THR A 126 -5.95 2.06 -20.13
N CYS A 127 -4.71 1.57 -19.99
CA CYS A 127 -3.84 1.89 -18.87
C CYS A 127 -3.46 3.38 -18.87
N GLY A 128 -3.12 3.93 -20.04
CA GLY A 128 -2.82 5.35 -20.21
C GLY A 128 -4.00 6.25 -19.85
N TYR A 129 -5.19 5.92 -20.36
CA TYR A 129 -6.43 6.64 -20.05
C TYR A 129 -6.74 6.62 -18.56
N PHE A 130 -6.60 5.47 -17.90
CA PHE A 130 -6.80 5.38 -16.45
C PHE A 130 -5.85 6.30 -15.69
N LEU A 131 -4.54 6.25 -15.94
CA LEU A 131 -3.57 7.08 -15.23
C LEU A 131 -3.78 8.57 -15.48
N GLN A 132 -4.05 8.96 -16.72
CA GLN A 132 -4.32 10.34 -17.09
C GLN A 132 -5.50 10.93 -16.30
N ASN A 133 -6.60 10.16 -16.15
CA ASN A 133 -7.76 10.61 -15.39
C ASN A 133 -7.56 10.52 -13.87
N ALA A 134 -6.88 9.48 -13.37
CA ALA A 134 -6.66 9.28 -11.94
C ALA A 134 -5.69 10.32 -11.34
N LEU A 135 -4.67 10.74 -12.10
CA LEU A 135 -3.71 11.76 -11.68
C LEU A 135 -4.30 13.17 -11.66
N GLY A 136 -5.40 13.40 -12.41
CA GLY A 136 -6.02 14.70 -12.53
C GLY A 136 -5.00 15.77 -12.92
N VAL A 137 -4.84 16.81 -12.08
CA VAL A 137 -3.94 17.94 -12.33
C VAL A 137 -2.46 17.56 -12.36
N MET A 138 -2.06 16.45 -11.73
CA MET A 138 -0.64 16.04 -11.64
C MET A 138 -0.06 15.68 -13.02
N ILE A 139 -0.91 15.35 -14.00
CA ILE A 139 -0.45 15.01 -15.35
C ILE A 139 0.25 16.18 -16.06
N PHE A 140 -0.12 17.42 -15.73
CA PHE A 140 0.44 18.63 -16.32
C PHE A 140 1.74 19.10 -15.65
N ALA A 141 2.18 18.42 -14.59
CA ALA A 141 3.38 18.76 -13.83
C ALA A 141 4.64 18.03 -14.31
N GLU A 142 4.71 17.67 -15.60
CA GLU A 142 5.78 16.88 -16.22
C GLU A 142 6.18 15.64 -15.37
N PRO A 143 5.23 14.75 -15.05
CA PRO A 143 5.47 13.70 -14.07
C PRO A 143 6.54 12.71 -14.56
N ARG A 144 7.25 12.09 -13.61
CA ARG A 144 8.30 11.09 -13.89
C ARG A 144 7.73 9.71 -14.21
N TYR A 145 6.74 9.66 -15.08
CA TYR A 145 6.22 8.41 -15.61
C TYR A 145 5.89 8.56 -17.11
N ALA A 146 5.86 7.44 -17.83
CA ALA A 146 5.32 7.38 -19.18
C ALA A 146 4.67 6.02 -19.47
N MET A 147 3.82 6.00 -20.49
CA MET A 147 3.30 4.77 -21.07
C MET A 147 4.22 4.26 -22.19
N ALA A 148 4.61 3.00 -22.13
CA ALA A 148 5.02 2.22 -23.30
C ALA A 148 3.74 1.57 -23.87
N GLU A 149 3.04 2.32 -24.72
CA GLU A 149 1.81 1.87 -25.35
C GLU A 149 2.11 0.77 -26.38
N LEU A 150 1.57 -0.42 -26.14
CA LEU A 150 1.71 -1.58 -27.02
C LEU A 150 0.87 -1.40 -28.29
N GLU A 151 1.53 -1.54 -29.45
CA GLU A 151 0.89 -1.51 -30.76
C GLU A 151 0.52 -2.93 -31.23
N GLU A 152 -0.29 -3.03 -32.28
CA GLU A 152 -0.69 -4.32 -32.87
C GLU A 152 0.53 -5.18 -33.29
N SER A 153 1.59 -4.52 -33.75
CA SER A 153 2.86 -5.16 -34.13
C SER A 153 3.64 -5.72 -32.94
N ASP A 154 3.46 -5.16 -31.73
CA ASP A 154 4.03 -5.70 -30.49
C ASP A 154 3.25 -6.97 -30.05
N ILE A 155 1.92 -6.95 -30.18
CA ILE A 155 1.05 -8.10 -29.82
C ILE A 155 1.29 -9.31 -30.75
N SER A 156 1.49 -9.04 -32.05
CA SER A 156 1.77 -10.08 -33.06
C SER A 156 3.25 -10.51 -33.11
N ALA A 157 4.09 -9.97 -32.21
CA ALA A 157 5.54 -10.20 -32.18
C ALA A 157 6.26 -9.89 -33.52
N GLN A 158 5.68 -9.02 -34.35
CA GLN A 158 6.34 -8.48 -35.56
C GLN A 158 7.46 -7.52 -35.18
N LEU A 159 7.28 -6.77 -34.09
CA LEU A 159 8.34 -6.03 -33.44
C LEU A 159 8.94 -6.86 -32.30
N ASN A 160 10.25 -6.73 -32.12
CA ASN A 160 10.95 -7.36 -31.02
C ASN A 160 10.82 -6.48 -29.78
N ASP A 161 10.14 -7.01 -28.76
CA ASP A 161 9.91 -6.39 -27.46
C ASP A 161 11.20 -5.84 -26.82
N TYR A 162 12.28 -6.62 -26.81
CA TYR A 162 13.57 -6.21 -26.26
C TYR A 162 14.14 -4.96 -26.94
N LYS A 163 14.12 -4.92 -28.28
CA LYS A 163 14.60 -3.76 -29.06
C LYS A 163 13.75 -2.52 -28.80
N GLU A 164 12.43 -2.70 -28.68
CA GLU A 164 11.51 -1.60 -28.44
C GLU A 164 11.65 -1.02 -27.03
N LEU A 165 11.72 -1.88 -26.01
CA LEU A 165 11.98 -1.45 -24.64
C LEU A 165 13.37 -0.80 -24.49
N LYS A 166 14.39 -1.33 -25.17
CA LYS A 166 15.72 -0.71 -25.22
C LYS A 166 15.67 0.71 -25.78
N ARG A 167 14.99 0.89 -26.91
CA ARG A 167 14.83 2.20 -27.57
C ARG A 167 14.17 3.21 -26.62
N LEU A 168 13.10 2.81 -25.96
CA LEU A 168 12.38 3.65 -24.99
C LEU A 168 13.24 3.98 -23.76
N CYS A 169 13.94 3.00 -23.20
CA CYS A 169 14.80 3.22 -22.03
C CYS A 169 15.99 4.15 -22.33
N LEU A 170 16.59 4.05 -23.53
CA LEU A 170 17.63 4.99 -23.97
C LEU A 170 17.09 6.41 -24.14
N GLN A 171 15.87 6.56 -24.66
CA GLN A 171 15.20 7.86 -24.75
C GLN A 171 14.94 8.46 -23.35
N ILE A 172 14.42 7.67 -22.41
CA ILE A 172 14.20 8.11 -21.01
C ILE A 172 15.52 8.52 -20.37
N LYS A 173 16.59 7.74 -20.56
CA LYS A 173 17.94 8.07 -20.07
C LYS A 173 18.41 9.42 -20.61
N GLN A 174 18.21 9.67 -21.90
CA GLN A 174 18.60 10.92 -22.55
C GLN A 174 17.80 12.13 -22.04
N ASP A 175 16.49 11.98 -21.87
CA ASP A 175 15.57 13.10 -21.57
C ASP A 175 15.44 13.41 -20.07
N ARG A 176 15.69 12.42 -19.20
CA ARG A 176 15.44 12.52 -17.75
C ARG A 176 16.59 12.06 -16.87
N ASN A 177 17.51 11.24 -17.39
CA ASN A 177 18.66 10.68 -16.65
C ASN A 177 18.32 10.15 -15.22
N PRO A 178 17.35 9.23 -15.07
CA PRO A 178 16.94 8.73 -13.76
C PRO A 178 17.99 7.78 -13.14
N SER A 179 18.00 7.67 -11.81
CA SER A 179 18.82 6.68 -11.10
C SER A 179 18.26 5.26 -11.20
N VAL A 180 16.97 5.12 -11.47
CA VAL A 180 16.28 3.83 -11.65
C VAL A 180 15.10 3.98 -12.60
N ILE A 181 14.90 2.99 -13.46
CA ILE A 181 13.67 2.86 -14.27
C ILE A 181 12.84 1.72 -13.68
N VAL A 182 11.62 2.02 -13.25
CA VAL A 182 10.67 1.02 -12.74
C VAL A 182 9.71 0.65 -13.85
N TRP A 183 9.78 -0.60 -14.32
CA TRP A 183 8.83 -1.15 -15.28
C TRP A 183 7.60 -1.67 -14.56
N ILE A 184 6.44 -1.16 -14.96
CA ILE A 184 5.15 -1.65 -14.47
C ILE A 184 4.56 -2.61 -15.50
N GLY A 185 4.50 -3.88 -15.14
CA GLY A 185 3.80 -4.91 -15.90
C GLY A 185 2.30 -4.78 -15.75
N THR A 186 1.57 -4.86 -16.87
CA THR A 186 0.11 -4.68 -16.94
C THR A 186 -0.60 -5.95 -17.38
N CYS A 187 -1.93 -5.97 -17.38
CA CYS A 187 -2.71 -7.16 -17.76
C CYS A 187 -2.30 -7.70 -19.14
N THR A 188 -2.00 -6.81 -20.11
CA THR A 188 -1.62 -7.23 -21.45
C THR A 188 -0.27 -7.93 -21.48
N THR A 189 0.74 -7.42 -20.76
CA THR A 189 2.07 -8.07 -20.69
C THR A 189 1.98 -9.45 -20.04
N GLU A 190 1.08 -9.62 -19.06
CA GLU A 190 0.79 -10.91 -18.44
C GLU A 190 0.09 -11.90 -19.37
N ILE A 191 -0.83 -11.43 -20.21
CA ILE A 191 -1.59 -12.27 -21.14
C ILE A 191 -0.68 -12.76 -22.27
N ILE A 192 0.09 -11.87 -22.90
CA ILE A 192 0.99 -12.21 -24.01
C ILE A 192 2.31 -12.84 -23.54
N LYS A 193 2.51 -12.99 -22.22
CA LYS A 193 3.71 -13.57 -21.60
C LYS A 193 5.00 -12.84 -21.97
N MET A 194 4.95 -11.51 -21.96
CA MET A 194 6.15 -10.69 -22.15
C MET A 194 7.08 -10.84 -20.93
N ASP A 195 8.28 -11.37 -21.14
CA ASP A 195 9.24 -11.68 -20.09
C ASP A 195 10.00 -10.43 -19.61
N LEU A 196 9.29 -9.54 -18.91
CA LEU A 196 9.87 -8.32 -18.35
C LEU A 196 11.00 -8.62 -17.36
N GLU A 197 10.82 -9.64 -16.51
CA GLU A 197 11.78 -10.03 -15.47
C GLU A 197 13.08 -10.59 -16.08
N GLY A 198 13.03 -11.31 -17.20
CA GLY A 198 14.20 -11.80 -17.92
C GLY A 198 14.89 -10.73 -18.78
N MET A 199 14.12 -9.77 -19.34
CA MET A 199 14.69 -8.68 -20.15
C MET A 199 15.38 -7.60 -19.30
N ALA A 200 14.85 -7.28 -18.12
CA ALA A 200 15.33 -6.17 -17.30
C ALA A 200 16.83 -6.25 -16.92
N PRO A 201 17.37 -7.38 -16.40
CA PRO A 201 18.80 -7.48 -16.06
C PRO A 201 19.74 -7.31 -17.27
N ARG A 202 19.30 -7.77 -18.45
CA ARG A 202 20.07 -7.65 -19.69
C ARG A 202 20.12 -6.20 -20.15
N LEU A 203 18.98 -5.50 -20.12
CA LEU A 203 18.93 -4.08 -20.48
C LEU A 203 19.60 -3.19 -19.43
N GLU A 204 19.53 -3.53 -18.15
CA GLU A 204 20.29 -2.87 -17.08
C GLU A 204 21.79 -2.90 -17.38
N THR A 205 22.33 -4.06 -17.79
CA THR A 205 23.74 -4.23 -18.16
C THR A 205 24.11 -3.40 -19.41
N GLU A 206 23.25 -3.36 -20.42
CA GLU A 206 23.51 -2.64 -21.67
C GLU A 206 23.36 -1.11 -21.55
N ILE A 207 22.40 -0.63 -20.74
CA ILE A 207 22.06 0.78 -20.62
C ILE A 207 22.80 1.45 -19.45
N GLY A 208 23.19 0.67 -18.43
CA GLY A 208 23.88 1.16 -17.23
C GLY A 208 22.98 1.91 -16.25
N ILE A 209 21.67 1.67 -16.28
CA ILE A 209 20.70 2.17 -15.29
C ILE A 209 19.94 0.97 -14.72
N PRO A 210 19.80 0.85 -13.38
CA PRO A 210 18.98 -0.18 -12.75
C PRO A 210 17.55 -0.22 -13.29
N ILE A 211 17.07 -1.42 -13.62
CA ILE A 211 15.70 -1.65 -14.07
C ILE A 211 14.99 -2.56 -13.06
N VAL A 212 13.95 -2.03 -12.42
CA VAL A 212 13.14 -2.77 -11.42
C VAL A 212 11.80 -3.12 -12.03
N VAL A 213 11.45 -4.41 -12.06
CA VAL A 213 10.17 -4.88 -12.62
C VAL A 213 9.17 -5.08 -11.49
N ALA A 214 8.01 -4.43 -11.59
CA ALA A 214 6.87 -4.63 -10.72
C ALA A 214 5.64 -4.99 -11.56
N ARG A 215 5.17 -6.23 -11.41
CA ARG A 215 3.96 -6.71 -12.09
C ARG A 215 2.73 -6.25 -11.30
N ALA A 216 2.28 -5.03 -11.53
CA ALA A 216 1.18 -4.36 -10.81
C ALA A 216 -0.07 -4.28 -11.69
N ASN A 217 -0.67 -5.43 -12.00
CA ASN A 217 -1.79 -5.54 -12.93
C ASN A 217 -3.13 -5.80 -12.22
N GLY A 218 -4.24 -5.46 -12.88
CA GLY A 218 -5.59 -5.65 -12.35
C GLY A 218 -6.15 -7.08 -12.43
N LEU A 219 -5.39 -8.06 -12.93
CA LEU A 219 -5.77 -9.48 -12.83
C LEU A 219 -5.44 -10.03 -11.44
N ASP A 220 -4.35 -9.55 -10.83
CA ASP A 220 -3.77 -10.13 -9.63
C ASP A 220 -3.98 -9.29 -8.36
N TYR A 221 -4.09 -7.96 -8.47
CA TYR A 221 -4.11 -7.07 -7.31
C TYR A 221 -5.10 -5.90 -7.43
N ALA A 222 -5.35 -5.24 -6.29
CA ALA A 222 -6.20 -4.06 -6.15
C ALA A 222 -5.40 -2.84 -5.65
N PHE A 223 -5.61 -1.69 -6.30
CA PHE A 223 -5.18 -0.36 -5.89
C PHE A 223 -3.81 -0.27 -5.18
N THR A 224 -3.81 -0.17 -3.85
CA THR A 224 -2.60 0.06 -3.02
C THR A 224 -1.62 -1.11 -3.04
N GLN A 225 -2.06 -2.31 -3.41
CA GLN A 225 -1.17 -3.46 -3.62
C GLN A 225 -0.16 -3.22 -4.77
N GLY A 226 -0.39 -2.23 -5.63
CA GLY A 226 0.61 -1.79 -6.60
C GLY A 226 1.91 -1.36 -5.93
N GLU A 227 1.80 -0.60 -4.84
CA GLU A 227 2.96 -0.22 -4.03
C GLU A 227 3.68 -1.44 -3.46
N ASP A 228 2.92 -2.44 -2.97
CA ASP A 228 3.49 -3.66 -2.42
C ASP A 228 4.34 -4.42 -3.45
N THR A 229 3.88 -4.48 -4.71
CA THR A 229 4.69 -5.10 -5.77
C THR A 229 5.96 -4.32 -6.08
N VAL A 230 5.90 -2.99 -6.09
CA VAL A 230 7.07 -2.11 -6.34
C VAL A 230 8.08 -2.20 -5.19
N LEU A 231 7.63 -2.09 -3.95
CA LEU A 231 8.51 -2.13 -2.78
C LEU A 231 9.12 -3.52 -2.59
N SER A 232 8.38 -4.59 -2.87
CA SER A 232 8.95 -5.93 -2.92
C SER A 232 10.07 -6.04 -3.97
N ALA A 233 9.87 -5.47 -5.16
CA ALA A 233 10.89 -5.49 -6.21
C ALA A 233 12.12 -4.63 -5.84
N MET A 234 11.92 -3.48 -5.19
CA MET A 234 13.00 -2.64 -4.66
C MET A 234 13.76 -3.30 -3.52
N ALA A 235 13.08 -4.02 -2.62
CA ALA A 235 13.71 -4.80 -1.57
C ALA A 235 14.65 -5.87 -2.15
N LEU A 236 14.22 -6.58 -3.20
CA LEU A 236 15.07 -7.52 -3.94
C LEU A 236 16.26 -6.83 -4.61
N ALA A 237 16.06 -5.64 -5.17
CA ALA A 237 17.12 -4.89 -5.81
C ALA A 237 18.17 -4.39 -4.80
N SER A 238 17.75 -3.99 -3.60
CA SER A 238 18.68 -3.61 -2.52
C SER A 238 19.62 -4.75 -2.14
N LEU A 239 19.10 -5.99 -2.05
CA LEU A 239 19.92 -7.18 -1.76
C LEU A 239 21.00 -7.48 -2.81
N LYS A 240 20.79 -7.08 -4.07
CA LYS A 240 21.79 -7.30 -5.13
C LYS A 240 23.00 -6.37 -5.00
N LYS A 241 22.83 -5.19 -4.40
CA LYS A 241 23.95 -4.23 -4.21
C LYS A 241 25.06 -4.79 -3.32
N ASP A 242 24.73 -5.70 -2.41
CA ASP A 242 25.68 -6.28 -1.45
C ASP A 242 26.50 -7.46 -2.00
N VAL A 243 26.29 -7.88 -3.26
CA VAL A 243 27.10 -8.92 -3.91
C VAL A 243 28.12 -8.25 -4.82
N PRO A 244 29.44 -8.31 -4.53
CA PRO A 244 30.45 -7.81 -5.46
C PRO A 244 30.33 -8.57 -6.79
N PHE A 245 30.04 -7.85 -7.87
CA PHE A 245 30.16 -8.42 -9.21
C PHE A 245 31.64 -8.76 -9.41
N LEU A 246 32.00 -10.04 -9.36
CA LEU A 246 33.30 -10.51 -9.82
C LEU A 246 33.38 -10.19 -11.32
N VAL A 247 33.91 -9.01 -11.65
CA VAL A 247 34.34 -8.69 -13.00
C VAL A 247 35.53 -9.59 -13.30
N GLY A 248 35.24 -10.75 -13.86
CA GLY A 248 36.24 -11.58 -14.52
C GLY A 248 36.69 -10.85 -15.78
N ASN A 249 37.72 -10.01 -15.68
CA ASN A 249 38.63 -9.75 -16.78
C ASN A 249 39.89 -9.01 -16.32
N THR A 250 41.02 -9.54 -16.82
CA THR A 250 42.36 -8.95 -16.92
C THR A 250 43.20 -8.90 -15.64
N GLY A 251 44.28 -9.68 -15.69
CA GLY A 251 45.23 -9.86 -14.60
C GLY A 251 46.01 -8.59 -14.28
N LEU A 252 46.17 -8.35 -12.99
CA LEU A 252 47.18 -7.47 -12.43
C LEU A 252 47.82 -8.20 -11.26
N THR A 253 49.05 -8.61 -11.54
CA THR A 253 50.20 -8.94 -10.69
C THR A 253 50.08 -8.81 -9.17
N ASN A 254 50.57 -9.86 -8.52
CA ASN A 254 51.01 -9.95 -7.13
C ASN A 254 51.71 -8.70 -6.58
N ASN A 255 51.53 -8.53 -5.27
CA ASN A 255 52.32 -7.75 -4.29
C ASN A 255 51.74 -6.39 -3.92
N GLN A 256 51.28 -6.33 -2.66
CA GLN A 256 51.08 -5.18 -1.74
C GLN A 256 49.72 -5.39 -1.02
N LEU A 257 49.58 -5.43 0.30
CA LEU A 257 50.45 -5.06 1.41
C LEU A 257 50.05 -5.85 2.66
N LEU A 258 51.09 -6.23 3.40
CA LEU A 258 51.13 -6.77 4.75
C LEU A 258 50.95 -5.64 5.79
N LEU A 259 50.51 -6.04 7.01
CA LEU A 259 50.54 -5.30 8.29
C LEU A 259 49.54 -4.12 8.39
N GLU A 260 48.76 -3.97 9.46
CA GLU A 260 49.18 -3.83 10.85
C GLU A 260 48.22 -4.49 11.86
N LYS A 261 48.78 -5.29 12.77
CA LYS A 261 48.21 -5.58 14.09
C LYS A 261 48.68 -4.48 15.04
N SER A 262 47.75 -3.77 15.68
CA SER A 262 48.03 -2.95 16.85
C SER A 262 47.03 -3.29 17.95
N THR A 263 47.59 -3.88 19.00
CA THR A 263 47.02 -4.14 20.31
C THR A 263 46.75 -2.84 21.06
N SER A 264 45.54 -2.66 21.56
CA SER A 264 45.27 -1.77 22.71
C SER A 264 44.16 -2.36 23.57
N SER A 265 44.59 -2.93 24.69
CA SER A 265 43.79 -3.28 25.85
C SER A 265 43.30 -2.01 26.55
N VAL A 266 41.98 -1.82 26.65
CA VAL A 266 41.37 -0.94 27.65
C VAL A 266 40.16 -1.65 28.25
N ASN A 267 40.28 -1.89 29.56
CA ASN A 267 39.28 -2.44 30.45
C ASN A 267 38.07 -1.52 30.59
N GLY A 268 36.90 -2.11 30.87
CA GLY A 268 35.83 -1.47 31.64
C GLY A 268 34.63 -1.00 30.85
N THR A 269 33.54 -1.77 30.88
CA THR A 269 32.23 -1.42 31.47
C THR A 269 31.14 -2.30 30.84
N ASP A 270 30.55 -3.14 31.69
CA ASP A 270 29.33 -3.90 31.41
C ASP A 270 28.20 -2.94 30.97
N GLY A 271 27.57 -3.22 29.82
CA GLY A 271 26.48 -2.40 29.25
C GLY A 271 26.38 -2.37 27.72
N LYS A 272 27.34 -2.95 26.99
CA LYS A 272 27.42 -2.91 25.50
C LYS A 272 26.85 -4.14 24.77
N GLU A 273 25.84 -4.79 25.34
CA GLU A 273 25.19 -5.96 24.71
C GLU A 273 23.79 -5.67 24.15
N LEU A 274 23.46 -4.39 23.88
CA LEU A 274 22.54 -4.06 22.79
C LEU A 274 23.27 -4.32 21.47
N LEU A 275 23.50 -5.61 21.19
CA LEU A 275 24.08 -6.15 19.96
C LEU A 275 23.20 -5.74 18.77
N LYS A 276 23.50 -4.55 18.23
CA LYS A 276 23.49 -4.14 16.82
C LYS A 276 22.23 -4.41 15.97
N LYS A 277 21.04 -4.59 16.55
CA LYS A 277 19.79 -4.66 15.77
C LYS A 277 19.48 -3.31 15.12
N SER A 278 19.20 -3.31 13.82
CA SER A 278 18.75 -2.13 13.06
C SER A 278 17.24 -2.20 12.85
N LEU A 279 16.55 -1.04 12.81
CA LEU A 279 15.13 -0.96 12.45
C LEU A 279 14.98 -0.35 11.06
N VAL A 280 14.31 -1.04 10.15
CA VAL A 280 13.89 -0.47 8.86
C VAL A 280 12.36 -0.48 8.78
N LEU A 281 11.78 0.68 8.51
CA LEU A 281 10.33 0.81 8.32
C LEU A 281 9.99 0.70 6.83
N PHE A 282 8.87 0.08 6.51
CA PHE A 282 8.43 -0.06 5.12
C PHE A 282 6.98 0.37 4.90
N GLY A 283 6.77 1.08 3.79
CA GLY A 283 5.53 1.75 3.40
C GLY A 283 5.78 3.21 3.05
N SER A 284 5.35 3.60 1.86
CA SER A 284 5.42 4.99 1.39
C SER A 284 4.48 5.86 2.20
N VAL A 285 5.05 6.90 2.81
CA VAL A 285 4.33 8.00 3.46
C VAL A 285 5.03 9.32 3.15
N PRO A 286 4.33 10.46 3.26
CA PRO A 286 4.94 11.78 3.12
C PRO A 286 6.15 11.99 4.04
N SER A 287 7.07 12.87 3.65
CA SER A 287 8.31 13.16 4.40
C SER A 287 8.02 13.73 5.80
N THR A 288 6.94 14.50 5.94
CA THR A 288 6.45 15.01 7.24
C THR A 288 6.12 13.86 8.20
N VAL A 289 5.36 12.88 7.72
CA VAL A 289 4.97 11.67 8.49
C VAL A 289 6.19 10.81 8.82
N THR A 290 7.09 10.64 7.84
CA THR A 290 8.38 9.94 8.03
C THR A 290 9.16 10.54 9.20
N THR A 291 9.29 11.87 9.21
CA THR A 291 10.00 12.62 10.25
C THR A 291 9.31 12.50 11.60
N GLN A 292 7.98 12.64 11.64
CA GLN A 292 7.18 12.50 12.86
C GLN A 292 7.35 11.12 13.49
N LEU A 293 7.13 10.03 12.73
CA LEU A 293 7.23 8.66 13.25
C LEU A 293 8.66 8.32 13.70
N THR A 294 9.67 8.78 12.95
CA THR A 294 11.08 8.59 13.34
C THR A 294 11.40 9.31 14.65
N LEU A 295 10.89 10.53 14.86
CA LEU A 295 11.06 11.27 16.11
C LEU A 295 10.30 10.64 17.27
N GLU A 296 9.12 10.05 17.04
CA GLU A 296 8.39 9.31 18.08
C GLU A 296 9.16 8.08 18.55
N LEU A 297 9.71 7.28 17.64
CA LEU A 297 10.56 6.13 18.01
C LEU A 297 11.85 6.57 18.71
N LYS A 298 12.44 7.69 18.29
CA LYS A 298 13.64 8.24 18.93
C LYS A 298 13.41 8.63 20.39
N LYS A 299 12.20 9.07 20.75
CA LYS A 299 11.84 9.39 22.16
C LYS A 299 11.86 8.14 23.06
N GLU A 300 11.54 6.98 22.50
CA GLU A 300 11.64 5.68 23.18
C GLU A 300 13.03 5.03 23.05
N GLY A 301 14.03 5.78 22.55
CA GLY A 301 15.41 5.30 22.43
C GLY A 301 15.69 4.43 21.19
N ILE A 302 14.77 4.36 20.23
CA ILE A 302 14.92 3.53 19.03
C ILE A 302 15.30 4.40 17.84
N ASN A 303 16.42 4.07 17.19
CA ASN A 303 16.88 4.76 15.98
C ASN A 303 16.44 4.02 14.71
N VAL A 304 15.69 4.69 13.83
CA VAL A 304 15.30 4.15 12.53
C VAL A 304 16.49 4.21 11.58
N SER A 305 16.98 3.06 11.16
CA SER A 305 18.16 2.92 10.29
C SER A 305 17.86 3.21 8.82
N GLY A 306 16.60 3.12 8.40
CA GLY A 306 16.18 3.49 7.06
C GLY A 306 14.70 3.25 6.79
N TRP A 307 14.28 3.66 5.60
CA TRP A 307 12.90 3.56 5.13
C TRP A 307 12.85 2.91 3.74
N LEU A 308 11.87 2.03 3.51
CA LEU A 308 11.55 1.46 2.21
C LEU A 308 10.14 1.94 1.79
N PRO A 309 10.00 2.86 0.81
CA PRO A 309 11.05 3.47 0.01
C PRO A 309 11.71 4.68 0.69
N SER A 310 12.98 4.90 0.39
CA SER A 310 13.73 6.13 0.67
C SER A 310 13.36 7.25 -0.32
N ALA A 311 13.82 8.48 -0.08
CA ALA A 311 13.59 9.61 -1.00
C ALA A 311 14.29 9.40 -2.35
N ASN A 312 15.47 8.76 -2.36
CA ASN A 312 16.17 8.36 -3.56
C ASN A 312 16.41 6.86 -3.56
N TYR A 313 16.38 6.23 -4.75
CA TYR A 313 16.70 4.82 -4.95
C TYR A 313 18.15 4.47 -4.54
N LYS A 314 19.06 5.44 -4.65
CA LYS A 314 20.44 5.26 -4.19
C LYS A 314 20.53 5.04 -2.68
N ASP A 315 19.63 5.66 -1.93
CA ASP A 315 19.57 5.65 -0.46
C ASP A 315 18.73 4.50 0.12
N LEU A 316 18.39 3.50 -0.70
CA LEU A 316 17.66 2.32 -0.23
C LEU A 316 18.42 1.64 0.93
N PRO A 317 17.72 1.25 2.01
CA PRO A 317 18.36 0.67 3.18
C PRO A 317 18.95 -0.72 2.86
N THR A 318 20.03 -1.04 3.56
CA THR A 318 20.61 -2.39 3.55
C THR A 318 19.82 -3.30 4.49
N PHE A 319 19.69 -4.57 4.09
CA PHE A 319 18.92 -5.56 4.84
C PHE A 319 19.82 -6.73 5.21
N ASN A 320 19.84 -7.10 6.48
CA ASN A 320 20.57 -8.27 6.97
C ASN A 320 19.71 -9.06 7.99
N LYS A 321 20.25 -10.19 8.45
CA LYS A 321 19.58 -11.08 9.42
C LYS A 321 19.25 -10.42 10.76
N ASP A 322 20.00 -9.38 11.15
CA ASP A 322 19.85 -8.65 12.41
C ASP A 322 18.95 -7.40 12.24
N THR A 323 18.42 -7.18 11.03
CA THR A 323 17.51 -6.09 10.72
C THR A 323 16.08 -6.48 11.10
N LEU A 324 15.50 -5.69 12.00
CA LEU A 324 14.07 -5.71 12.30
C LEU A 324 13.33 -4.85 11.27
N VAL A 325 12.22 -5.36 10.75
CA VAL A 325 11.37 -4.63 9.80
C VAL A 325 9.95 -4.49 10.34
N CYS A 326 9.33 -3.32 10.14
CA CYS A 326 7.94 -3.11 10.55
C CYS A 326 7.17 -2.31 9.49
N GLY A 327 5.97 -2.79 9.17
CA GLY A 327 5.11 -2.19 8.15
C GLY A 327 4.32 -1.01 8.70
N ILE A 328 4.14 0.01 7.86
CA ILE A 328 3.32 1.20 8.17
C ILE A 328 1.92 1.13 7.55
N ASN A 329 1.78 0.38 6.45
CA ASN A 329 0.54 0.22 5.73
C ASN A 329 0.11 -1.27 5.65
N PRO A 330 -1.21 -1.55 5.67
CA PRO A 330 -1.76 -2.92 5.68
C PRO A 330 -1.59 -3.69 4.37
N PHE A 331 -1.39 -3.01 3.25
CA PHE A 331 -1.31 -3.63 1.93
C PHE A 331 0.07 -4.21 1.58
N LEU A 332 1.05 -4.20 2.49
CA LEU A 332 2.47 -4.52 2.22
C LEU A 332 2.85 -5.99 2.47
N SER A 333 1.95 -6.90 2.14
CA SER A 333 2.08 -8.33 2.47
C SER A 333 3.21 -9.03 1.71
N ARG A 334 3.35 -8.75 0.41
CA ARG A 334 4.42 -9.29 -0.43
C ARG A 334 5.77 -8.73 -0.03
N THR A 335 5.85 -7.43 0.24
CA THR A 335 7.07 -6.76 0.70
C THR A 335 7.55 -7.37 2.01
N ALA A 336 6.65 -7.54 2.98
CA ALA A 336 6.95 -8.20 4.25
C ALA A 336 7.47 -9.64 4.01
N THR A 337 6.79 -10.41 3.17
CA THR A 337 7.19 -11.78 2.81
C THR A 337 8.58 -11.82 2.15
N THR A 338 8.87 -10.88 1.25
CA THR A 338 10.16 -10.75 0.56
C THR A 338 11.28 -10.42 1.55
N LEU A 339 11.07 -9.45 2.45
CA LEU A 339 12.06 -9.08 3.47
C LEU A 339 12.36 -10.25 4.43
N MET A 340 11.34 -11.01 4.83
CA MET A 340 11.52 -12.20 5.68
C MET A 340 12.26 -13.32 4.95
N ARG A 341 11.81 -13.70 3.74
CA ARG A 341 12.30 -14.90 3.05
C ARG A 341 13.61 -14.68 2.30
N ARG A 342 13.83 -13.50 1.74
CA ARG A 342 14.98 -13.20 0.86
C ARG A 342 16.07 -12.46 1.61
N SER A 343 15.71 -11.47 2.42
CA SER A 343 16.68 -10.71 3.23
C SER A 343 16.99 -11.35 4.58
N LYS A 344 16.21 -12.35 5.01
CA LYS A 344 16.26 -12.99 6.34
C LYS A 344 16.02 -12.01 7.49
N CYS A 345 15.34 -10.90 7.23
CA CYS A 345 14.96 -9.94 8.27
C CYS A 345 13.88 -10.50 9.18
N THR A 346 13.79 -9.98 10.40
CA THR A 346 12.71 -10.34 11.34
C THR A 346 11.59 -9.31 11.24
N LEU A 347 10.39 -9.75 10.89
CA LEU A 347 9.21 -8.90 10.83
C LEU A 347 8.61 -8.69 12.23
N ILE A 348 8.41 -7.44 12.62
CA ILE A 348 7.64 -7.05 13.80
C ILE A 348 6.16 -6.99 13.40
N CYS A 349 5.38 -7.96 13.87
CA CYS A 349 3.92 -7.96 13.70
C CYS A 349 3.29 -6.97 14.69
N ALA A 350 2.81 -5.84 14.17
CA ALA A 350 2.19 -4.77 14.95
C ALA A 350 0.94 -4.23 14.22
N PRO A 351 -0.06 -3.66 14.94
CA PRO A 351 -1.12 -2.90 14.30
C PRO A 351 -0.55 -1.70 13.56
N PHE A 352 -1.23 -1.16 12.56
CA PHE A 352 -0.70 -0.05 11.79
C PHE A 352 -0.88 1.27 12.57
N PRO A 353 0.06 2.24 12.45
CA PRO A 353 0.02 3.49 13.20
C PRO A 353 -1.02 4.46 12.63
N ILE A 354 -2.27 4.02 12.52
CA ILE A 354 -3.45 4.77 12.09
C ILE A 354 -4.32 4.98 13.34
N GLY A 355 -4.59 6.25 13.67
CA GLY A 355 -5.15 6.63 14.96
C GLY A 355 -4.12 6.60 16.10
N PRO A 356 -4.42 7.23 17.25
CA PRO A 356 -3.51 7.32 18.38
C PRO A 356 -3.40 5.99 19.14
N ASP A 357 -4.47 5.21 19.21
CA ASP A 357 -4.52 3.83 19.72
C ASP A 357 -3.60 2.90 18.91
N GLY A 358 -3.71 2.96 17.58
CA GLY A 358 -2.86 2.19 16.67
C GLY A 358 -1.40 2.59 16.76
N THR A 359 -1.14 3.90 16.80
CA THR A 359 0.21 4.43 16.95
C THR A 359 0.85 4.02 18.27
N ARG A 360 0.12 4.05 19.39
CA ARG A 360 0.62 3.59 20.69
C ARG A 360 1.03 2.12 20.62
N VAL A 361 0.12 1.24 20.22
CA VAL A 361 0.40 -0.21 20.20
C VAL A 361 1.50 -0.55 19.19
N TRP A 362 1.56 0.16 18.07
CA TRP A 362 2.65 0.02 17.08
C TRP A 362 4.02 0.33 17.70
N ILE A 363 4.16 1.46 18.41
CA ILE A 363 5.41 1.81 19.10
C ILE A 363 5.73 0.79 20.21
N GLU A 364 4.74 0.40 21.02
CA GLU A 364 4.91 -0.58 22.10
C GLU A 364 5.42 -1.94 21.57
N LYS A 365 4.89 -2.41 20.43
CA LYS A 365 5.35 -3.64 19.78
C LYS A 365 6.79 -3.54 19.28
N ILE A 366 7.18 -2.39 18.74
CA ILE A 366 8.57 -2.15 18.34
C ILE A 366 9.49 -2.12 19.57
N CYS A 367 9.09 -1.43 20.65
CA CYS A 367 9.84 -1.42 21.91
C CYS A 367 10.05 -2.85 22.44
N GLY A 368 8.99 -3.65 22.46
CA GLY A 368 9.06 -5.06 22.86
C GLY A 368 10.01 -5.90 22.00
N ALA A 369 10.11 -5.65 20.69
CA ALA A 369 11.04 -6.35 19.80
C ALA A 369 12.53 -5.98 20.04
N PHE A 370 12.77 -4.78 20.58
CA PHE A 370 14.08 -4.33 21.04
C PHE A 370 14.37 -4.69 22.51
N GLY A 371 13.41 -5.28 23.23
CA GLY A 371 13.54 -5.55 24.66
C GLY A 371 13.51 -4.29 25.53
N ILE A 372 12.95 -3.20 25.02
CA ILE A 372 12.82 -1.91 25.68
C ILE A 372 11.40 -1.81 26.27
N ASN A 373 11.29 -1.39 27.52
CA ASN A 373 10.00 -0.99 28.09
C ASN A 373 9.72 0.47 27.72
N PRO A 374 8.50 0.80 27.22
CA PRO A 374 8.12 2.18 26.95
C PRO A 374 8.33 3.07 28.18
N SER A 375 8.76 4.31 27.94
CA SER A 375 9.05 5.28 28.99
C SER A 375 7.84 5.53 29.89
N LEU A 376 8.04 5.51 31.20
CA LEU A 376 6.99 5.75 32.20
C LEU A 376 6.89 7.22 32.54
N ASN A 377 5.66 7.69 32.78
CA ASN A 377 5.40 9.00 33.37
C ASN A 377 5.37 8.86 34.90
N PRO A 378 6.29 9.49 35.64
CA PRO A 378 6.34 9.38 37.10
C PRO A 378 5.11 9.98 37.81
N ILE A 379 4.35 10.84 37.13
CA ILE A 379 3.18 11.52 37.71
C ILE A 379 1.92 10.64 37.64
N THR A 380 1.67 9.99 36.50
CA THR A 380 0.45 9.21 36.26
C THR A 380 0.62 7.72 36.57
N GLY A 381 1.86 7.22 36.57
CA GLY A 381 2.17 5.79 36.68
C GLY A 381 1.97 5.01 35.37
N ASN A 382 1.46 5.64 34.32
CA ASN A 382 1.26 5.02 33.01
C ASN A 382 2.48 5.24 32.10
N THR A 383 2.48 4.61 30.93
CA THR A 383 3.47 4.93 29.89
C THR A 383 3.21 6.33 29.33
N ASN A 384 4.27 7.05 28.96
CA ASN A 384 4.18 8.34 28.28
C ASN A 384 3.35 8.25 26.99
N LEU A 385 3.39 7.09 26.31
CA LEU A 385 2.59 6.81 25.12
C LEU A 385 1.09 6.74 25.44
N TYR A 386 0.70 6.11 26.55
CA TYR A 386 -0.69 6.05 27.00
C TYR A 386 -1.22 7.43 27.37
N ASP A 387 -0.47 8.21 28.16
CA ASP A 387 -0.88 9.57 28.52
C ASP A 387 -1.02 10.47 27.28
N ARG A 388 -0.16 10.25 26.28
CA ARG A 388 -0.22 10.95 25.00
C ARG A 388 -1.45 10.57 24.17
N GLU A 389 -1.79 9.29 24.11
CA GLU A 389 -3.03 8.81 23.48
C GLU A 389 -4.24 9.50 24.12
N GLN A 390 -4.34 9.49 25.45
CA GLN A 390 -5.46 10.12 26.17
C GLN A 390 -5.53 11.62 25.94
N LYS A 391 -4.39 12.32 25.97
CA LYS A 391 -4.32 13.75 25.68
C LYS A 391 -4.86 14.07 24.27
N ILE A 392 -4.56 13.23 23.28
CA ILE A 392 -5.04 13.41 21.91
C ILE A 392 -6.54 13.18 21.82
N PHE A 393 -7.06 12.08 22.40
CA PHE A 393 -8.51 11.84 22.41
C PHE A 393 -9.29 12.98 23.08
N ASN A 394 -8.81 13.49 24.23
CA ASN A 394 -9.42 14.63 24.92
C ASN A 394 -9.43 15.89 24.04
N GLY A 395 -8.38 16.11 23.24
CA GLY A 395 -8.29 17.22 22.29
C GLY A 395 -9.13 17.08 21.02
N LEU A 396 -9.81 15.94 20.83
CA LEU A 396 -10.62 15.63 19.65
C LEU A 396 -12.12 15.50 19.98
N GLU A 397 -12.51 15.85 21.20
CA GLU A 397 -13.87 15.67 21.74
C GLU A 397 -14.98 16.24 20.83
N ASP A 398 -14.74 17.36 20.15
CA ASP A 398 -15.73 17.96 19.24
C ASP A 398 -16.04 17.08 18.02
N TYR A 399 -15.04 16.38 17.48
CA TYR A 399 -15.25 15.37 16.44
C TYR A 399 -15.90 14.12 17.02
N LEU A 400 -15.44 13.67 18.19
CA LEU A 400 -15.94 12.45 18.84
C LEU A 400 -17.43 12.56 19.17
N LYS A 401 -17.90 13.71 19.65
CA LYS A 401 -19.34 13.98 19.91
C LYS A 401 -20.21 13.76 18.67
N LEU A 402 -19.71 14.11 17.49
CA LEU A 402 -20.45 13.92 16.24
C LEU A 402 -20.47 12.46 15.79
N LEU A 403 -19.43 11.68 16.12
CA LEU A 403 -19.27 10.30 15.68
C LEU A 403 -19.90 9.27 16.61
N ARG A 404 -19.96 9.54 17.92
CA ARG A 404 -20.49 8.59 18.92
C ARG A 404 -21.90 8.13 18.56
N GLY A 405 -22.08 6.81 18.51
CA GLY A 405 -23.35 6.15 18.20
C GLY A 405 -23.72 6.13 16.72
N LYS A 406 -22.95 6.77 15.82
CA LYS A 406 -23.18 6.69 14.38
C LYS A 406 -22.66 5.39 13.80
N SER A 407 -23.34 4.92 12.77
CA SER A 407 -22.97 3.71 12.04
C SER A 407 -22.10 4.00 10.81
N VAL A 408 -21.15 3.12 10.52
CA VAL A 408 -20.29 3.20 9.33
C VAL A 408 -20.26 1.87 8.56
N PHE A 409 -20.26 1.96 7.24
CA PHE A 409 -20.14 0.84 6.31
C PHE A 409 -18.96 1.05 5.37
N PHE A 410 -18.06 0.08 5.25
CA PHE A 410 -16.92 0.15 4.33
C PHE A 410 -17.16 -0.73 3.09
N MET A 411 -17.23 -0.11 1.91
CA MET A 411 -17.11 -0.79 0.63
C MET A 411 -15.63 -0.88 0.26
N GLY A 412 -15.05 -2.08 0.41
CA GLY A 412 -13.60 -2.31 0.31
C GLY A 412 -12.99 -1.90 -1.03
N ASP A 413 -11.84 -1.23 -0.97
CA ASP A 413 -11.14 -0.65 -2.11
C ASP A 413 -9.60 -0.59 -1.91
N ASN A 414 -9.11 -0.22 -0.73
CA ASN A 414 -7.71 0.22 -0.56
C ASN A 414 -6.90 -0.50 0.55
N LEU A 415 -7.50 -1.49 1.21
CA LEU A 415 -6.91 -2.32 2.28
C LEU A 415 -6.70 -1.60 3.63
N LEU A 416 -7.03 -0.30 3.75
CA LEU A 416 -6.99 0.45 5.01
C LEU A 416 -8.24 0.20 5.88
N GLU A 417 -9.22 -0.55 5.41
CA GLU A 417 -10.56 -0.60 6.00
C GLU A 417 -10.55 -1.20 7.40
N ILE A 418 -9.74 -2.23 7.67
CA ILE A 418 -9.66 -2.88 8.99
C ILE A 418 -9.10 -1.90 10.04
N SER A 419 -8.00 -1.22 9.75
CA SER A 419 -7.36 -0.29 10.69
C SER A 419 -8.19 0.98 10.90
N LEU A 420 -8.83 1.50 9.84
CA LEU A 420 -9.79 2.60 9.94
C LEU A 420 -11.03 2.19 10.74
N ALA A 421 -11.59 1.00 10.50
CA ALA A 421 -12.73 0.50 11.26
C ALA A 421 -12.40 0.33 12.75
N ARG A 422 -11.21 -0.20 13.08
CA ARG A 422 -10.72 -0.29 14.45
C ARG A 422 -10.65 1.09 15.09
N PHE A 423 -10.01 2.05 14.43
CA PHE A 423 -9.91 3.42 14.94
C PHE A 423 -11.28 4.08 15.12
N LEU A 424 -12.18 3.98 14.14
CA LEU A 424 -13.53 4.55 14.23
C LEU A 424 -14.40 3.89 15.30
N THR A 425 -14.21 2.60 15.54
CA THR A 425 -14.83 1.90 16.68
C THR A 425 -14.35 2.51 17.99
N ARG A 426 -13.05 2.77 18.13
CA ARG A 426 -12.49 3.46 19.30
C ARG A 426 -13.03 4.89 19.46
N CYS A 427 -13.36 5.57 18.36
CA CYS A 427 -14.03 6.86 18.38
C CYS A 427 -15.53 6.79 18.75
N GLY A 428 -16.10 5.59 18.92
CA GLY A 428 -17.49 5.37 19.32
C GLY A 428 -18.47 5.18 18.17
N MET A 429 -17.99 4.93 16.95
CA MET A 429 -18.85 4.51 15.83
C MET A 429 -19.17 3.01 15.90
N ILE A 430 -20.28 2.60 15.29
CA ILE A 430 -20.66 1.20 15.12
C ILE A 430 -20.36 0.79 13.69
N VAL A 431 -19.46 -0.17 13.49
CA VAL A 431 -19.10 -0.66 12.16
C VAL A 431 -20.04 -1.80 11.76
N TYR A 432 -20.79 -1.64 10.68
CA TYR A 432 -21.69 -2.70 10.20
C TYR A 432 -20.98 -3.76 9.37
N GLU A 433 -20.16 -3.32 8.41
CA GLU A 433 -19.42 -4.20 7.52
C GLU A 433 -18.07 -3.57 7.17
N ILE A 434 -17.04 -4.41 7.15
CA ILE A 434 -15.71 -4.11 6.65
C ILE A 434 -15.50 -4.91 5.36
N GLY A 435 -15.89 -4.35 4.22
CA GLY A 435 -15.46 -4.87 2.93
C GLY A 435 -13.96 -4.61 2.75
N ILE A 436 -13.21 -5.60 2.25
CA ILE A 436 -11.78 -5.45 1.96
C ILE A 436 -11.42 -6.21 0.67
N PRO A 437 -10.59 -5.65 -0.23
CA PRO A 437 -10.20 -6.34 -1.48
C PRO A 437 -9.46 -7.65 -1.25
N TYR A 438 -8.54 -7.66 -0.26
CA TYR A 438 -7.70 -8.80 0.10
C TYR A 438 -7.29 -8.69 1.56
N LEU A 439 -7.35 -9.81 2.29
CA LEU A 439 -7.00 -9.87 3.72
C LEU A 439 -5.86 -10.86 3.96
N ASP A 440 -4.64 -10.36 4.17
CA ASP A 440 -3.56 -11.18 4.69
C ASP A 440 -3.70 -11.33 6.20
N LYS A 441 -4.37 -12.42 6.63
CA LYS A 441 -4.59 -12.71 8.05
C LYS A 441 -3.30 -12.82 8.86
N ARG A 442 -2.16 -13.15 8.26
CA ARG A 442 -0.88 -13.25 8.98
C ARG A 442 -0.25 -11.87 9.15
N PHE A 443 -0.20 -11.08 8.07
CA PHE A 443 0.37 -9.74 8.11
C PHE A 443 -0.47 -8.79 8.98
N GLN A 444 -1.80 -8.90 8.90
CA GLN A 444 -2.74 -8.08 9.67
C GLN A 444 -3.18 -8.72 11.00
N ALA A 445 -2.53 -9.81 11.45
CA ALA A 445 -2.93 -10.53 12.66
C ALA A 445 -3.02 -9.62 13.90
N ALA A 446 -2.04 -8.74 14.09
CA ALA A 446 -2.01 -7.80 15.20
C ALA A 446 -3.10 -6.73 15.10
N GLU A 447 -3.45 -6.29 13.88
CA GLU A 447 -4.53 -5.33 13.66
C GLU A 447 -5.91 -5.97 13.92
N LEU A 448 -6.11 -7.22 13.50
CA LEU A 448 -7.34 -7.97 13.78
C LEU A 448 -7.52 -8.20 15.30
N ALA A 449 -6.44 -8.54 16.01
CA ALA A 449 -6.48 -8.69 17.46
C ALA A 449 -6.81 -7.37 18.17
N LEU A 450 -6.26 -6.24 17.70
CA LEU A 450 -6.56 -4.92 18.24
C LEU A 450 -8.00 -4.48 17.93
N LEU A 451 -8.55 -4.84 16.76
CA LEU A 451 -9.95 -4.62 16.42
C LEU A 451 -10.86 -5.37 17.40
N GLU A 452 -10.63 -6.67 17.61
CA GLU A 452 -11.43 -7.47 18.54
C GLU A 452 -11.36 -6.94 19.97
N GLN A 453 -10.16 -6.58 20.44
CA GLN A 453 -9.97 -5.96 21.75
C GLN A 453 -10.74 -4.63 21.84
N THR A 454 -10.63 -3.78 20.83
CA THR A 454 -11.34 -2.49 20.78
C THR A 454 -12.86 -2.70 20.82
N CYS A 455 -13.40 -3.67 20.08
CA CYS A 455 -14.84 -4.00 20.11
C CYS A 455 -15.31 -4.41 21.52
N LYS A 456 -14.53 -5.24 22.22
CA LYS A 456 -14.82 -5.65 23.60
C LYS A 456 -14.78 -4.47 24.58
N GLU A 457 -13.75 -3.63 24.49
CA GLU A 457 -13.59 -2.45 25.35
C GLU A 457 -14.70 -1.42 25.14
N MET A 458 -15.14 -1.22 23.89
CA MET A 458 -16.20 -0.28 23.54
C MET A 458 -17.61 -0.87 23.68
N ASN A 459 -17.72 -2.15 24.08
CA ASN A 459 -18.97 -2.90 24.21
C ASN A 459 -19.85 -2.85 22.94
N VAL A 460 -19.22 -3.10 21.78
CA VAL A 460 -19.90 -3.19 20.48
C VAL A 460 -19.66 -4.58 19.86
N PRO A 461 -20.60 -5.09 19.04
CA PRO A 461 -20.41 -6.37 18.36
C PRO A 461 -19.23 -6.30 17.38
N MET A 462 -18.55 -7.43 17.20
CA MET A 462 -17.53 -7.58 16.16
C MET A 462 -18.19 -7.39 14.78
N PRO A 463 -17.63 -6.55 13.90
CA PRO A 463 -18.20 -6.31 12.57
C PRO A 463 -18.03 -7.53 11.65
N ARG A 464 -18.91 -7.64 10.65
CA ARG A 464 -18.74 -8.58 9.53
C ARG A 464 -17.57 -8.12 8.65
N ILE A 465 -16.63 -9.00 8.37
CA ILE A 465 -15.48 -8.73 7.48
C ILE A 465 -15.68 -9.51 6.19
N VAL A 466 -15.79 -8.81 5.06
CA VAL A 466 -16.08 -9.40 3.75
C VAL A 466 -14.89 -9.19 2.82
N GLU A 467 -14.11 -10.25 2.58
CA GLU A 467 -13.05 -10.26 1.58
C GLU A 467 -13.65 -10.40 0.17
N LYS A 468 -13.06 -9.72 -0.82
CA LYS A 468 -13.52 -9.73 -2.22
C LYS A 468 -15.02 -9.46 -2.33
N PRO A 469 -15.51 -8.31 -1.81
CA PRO A 469 -16.94 -8.03 -1.78
C PRO A 469 -17.56 -8.00 -3.18
N ASP A 470 -18.87 -8.22 -3.25
CA ASP A 470 -19.67 -7.92 -4.42
C ASP A 470 -20.44 -6.61 -4.17
N ASN A 471 -20.08 -5.55 -4.90
CA ASN A 471 -20.72 -4.24 -4.71
C ASN A 471 -22.24 -4.29 -4.94
N TYR A 472 -22.75 -5.21 -5.76
CA TYR A 472 -24.19 -5.36 -5.94
C TYR A 472 -24.88 -5.82 -4.63
N TYR A 473 -24.29 -6.81 -3.95
CA TYR A 473 -24.82 -7.28 -2.66
C TYR A 473 -24.57 -6.27 -1.54
N GLN A 474 -23.43 -5.59 -1.53
CA GLN A 474 -23.16 -4.51 -0.58
C GLN A 474 -24.18 -3.38 -0.70
N ILE A 475 -24.56 -2.95 -1.92
CA ILE A 475 -25.59 -1.92 -2.11
C ILE A 475 -26.94 -2.37 -1.54
N ARG A 476 -27.29 -3.67 -1.62
CA ARG A 476 -28.51 -4.18 -0.99
C ARG A 476 -28.41 -4.09 0.54
N ARG A 477 -27.30 -4.53 1.13
CA ARG A 477 -27.08 -4.43 2.58
C ARG A 477 -27.07 -2.98 3.07
N ILE A 478 -26.47 -2.05 2.34
CA ILE A 478 -26.49 -0.61 2.65
C ILE A 478 -27.93 -0.08 2.66
N ARG A 479 -28.78 -0.50 1.72
CA ARG A 479 -30.20 -0.09 1.70
C ARG A 479 -30.99 -0.63 2.89
N GLU A 480 -30.69 -1.85 3.31
CA GLU A 480 -31.34 -2.51 4.44
C GLU A 480 -30.88 -1.92 5.79
N LEU A 481 -29.57 -1.72 5.96
CA LEU A 481 -28.95 -1.25 7.19
C LEU A 481 -28.99 0.27 7.39
N LYS A 482 -29.09 1.04 6.30
CA LYS A 482 -29.10 2.52 6.28
C LYS A 482 -28.01 3.15 7.17
N PRO A 483 -26.72 2.91 6.86
CA PRO A 483 -25.61 3.44 7.65
C PRO A 483 -25.61 4.98 7.65
N ASP A 484 -25.20 5.60 8.76
CA ASP A 484 -25.02 7.06 8.85
C ASP A 484 -23.93 7.58 7.91
N LEU A 485 -22.91 6.74 7.66
CA LEU A 485 -21.80 7.01 6.76
C LEU A 485 -21.41 5.75 5.97
N THR A 486 -21.28 5.88 4.65
CA THR A 486 -20.67 4.84 3.81
C THR A 486 -19.34 5.31 3.24
N ILE A 487 -18.26 4.58 3.55
CA ILE A 487 -16.95 4.81 2.93
C ILE A 487 -16.86 3.95 1.67
N THR A 488 -16.72 4.59 0.50
CA THR A 488 -16.81 3.92 -0.81
C THR A 488 -15.98 4.62 -1.88
N GLY A 489 -15.61 3.92 -2.95
CA GLY A 489 -15.04 4.55 -4.14
C GLY A 489 -16.00 5.51 -4.85
N MET A 490 -15.44 6.38 -5.69
CA MET A 490 -16.17 7.47 -6.36
C MET A 490 -17.32 6.98 -7.27
N ALA A 491 -17.23 5.76 -7.79
CA ALA A 491 -18.28 5.16 -8.62
C ALA A 491 -19.65 5.11 -7.93
N HIS A 492 -19.68 4.89 -6.62
CA HIS A 492 -20.93 4.75 -5.85
C HIS A 492 -21.25 5.96 -4.97
N ALA A 493 -20.29 6.86 -4.73
CA ALA A 493 -20.45 8.01 -3.85
C ALA A 493 -21.68 8.87 -4.22
N ASN A 494 -21.68 9.48 -5.42
CA ASN A 494 -22.80 10.32 -5.87
C ASN A 494 -24.14 9.55 -5.99
N PRO A 495 -24.17 8.32 -6.56
CA PRO A 495 -25.39 7.51 -6.56
C PRO A 495 -25.98 7.20 -5.17
N LEU A 496 -25.16 7.00 -4.15
CA LEU A 496 -25.62 6.77 -2.77
C LEU A 496 -26.10 8.06 -2.10
N GLU A 497 -25.39 9.18 -2.29
CA GLU A 497 -25.82 10.50 -1.81
C GLU A 497 -27.20 10.88 -2.37
N ALA A 498 -27.44 10.64 -3.66
CA ALA A 498 -28.74 10.86 -4.30
C ALA A 498 -29.88 9.99 -3.73
N ARG A 499 -29.54 8.95 -2.95
CA ARG A 499 -30.48 8.07 -2.24
C ARG A 499 -30.57 8.39 -0.74
N GLY A 500 -29.99 9.51 -0.31
CA GLY A 500 -29.98 9.95 1.08
C GLY A 500 -29.02 9.18 1.98
N ILE A 501 -28.05 8.46 1.40
CA ILE A 501 -26.98 7.79 2.16
C ILE A 501 -25.73 8.67 2.09
N THR A 502 -25.30 9.18 3.24
CA THR A 502 -24.08 10.00 3.34
C THR A 502 -22.86 9.18 2.96
N THR A 503 -21.96 9.74 2.15
CA THR A 503 -20.75 9.05 1.70
C THR A 503 -19.47 9.80 2.02
N LYS A 504 -18.41 9.02 2.19
CA LYS A 504 -17.03 9.52 2.15
C LYS A 504 -16.24 8.73 1.14
N TRP A 505 -15.66 9.42 0.16
CA TRP A 505 -14.89 8.77 -0.88
C TRP A 505 -13.58 8.17 -0.33
N SER A 506 -13.36 6.87 -0.58
CA SER A 506 -12.30 6.02 0.01
C SER A 506 -10.88 6.44 -0.37
N VAL A 507 -10.70 6.94 -1.60
CA VAL A 507 -9.40 7.27 -2.18
C VAL A 507 -8.70 8.41 -1.42
N GLU A 508 -9.43 9.28 -0.69
CA GLU A 508 -8.79 10.39 0.05
C GLU A 508 -7.88 9.87 1.17
N PHE A 509 -8.26 8.75 1.80
CA PHE A 509 -7.51 8.15 2.90
C PHE A 509 -6.12 7.66 2.46
N THR A 510 -5.89 7.39 1.17
CA THR A 510 -4.57 6.95 0.67
C THR A 510 -3.60 8.10 0.43
N PHE A 511 -4.11 9.32 0.22
CA PHE A 511 -3.28 10.50 -0.07
C PHE A 511 -3.16 11.46 1.11
N ALA A 512 -4.14 11.45 2.02
CA ALA A 512 -4.09 12.23 3.25
C ALA A 512 -3.02 11.69 4.23
N GLN A 513 -2.52 12.57 5.08
CA GLN A 513 -1.64 12.17 6.18
C GLN A 513 -2.52 11.56 7.26
N ILE A 514 -2.52 10.23 7.39
CA ILE A 514 -3.38 9.51 8.36
C ILE A 514 -2.60 8.74 9.43
N HIS A 515 -1.26 8.79 9.38
CA HIS A 515 -0.42 8.01 10.29
C HIS A 515 0.11 8.84 11.46
N GLY A 516 0.30 8.19 12.60
CA GLY A 516 0.88 8.77 13.79
C GLY A 516 -0.10 9.59 14.63
N PHE A 517 0.36 9.95 15.83
CA PHE A 517 -0.39 10.75 16.79
C PHE A 517 -0.88 12.10 16.22
N THR A 518 -0.01 12.84 15.53
CA THR A 518 -0.28 14.21 15.07
C THR A 518 -1.41 14.28 14.05
N ASN A 519 -1.50 13.30 13.16
CA ASN A 519 -2.41 13.35 12.02
C ASN A 519 -3.78 12.72 12.31
N THR A 520 -4.05 12.35 13.56
CA THR A 520 -5.36 11.80 13.97
C THR A 520 -6.50 12.77 13.66
N ARG A 521 -6.26 14.08 13.81
CA ARG A 521 -7.24 15.12 13.46
C ARG A 521 -7.65 15.06 11.99
N GLU A 522 -6.71 14.79 11.09
CA GLU A 522 -6.97 14.71 9.65
C GLU A 522 -7.93 13.55 9.33
N ILE A 523 -7.73 12.39 9.96
CA ILE A 523 -8.64 11.24 9.80
C ILE A 523 -10.06 11.62 10.22
N LEU A 524 -10.21 12.28 11.37
CA LEU A 524 -11.52 12.69 11.88
C LEU A 524 -12.14 13.82 11.04
N GLU A 525 -11.34 14.75 10.53
CA GLU A 525 -11.79 15.78 9.59
C GLU A 525 -12.40 15.13 8.34
N LEU A 526 -11.69 14.18 7.72
CA LEU A 526 -12.15 13.41 6.57
C LEU A 526 -13.47 12.68 6.84
N VAL A 527 -13.59 12.00 7.98
CA VAL A 527 -14.76 11.20 8.32
C VAL A 527 -15.96 12.09 8.69
N THR A 528 -15.73 13.20 9.38
CA THR A 528 -16.80 14.10 9.85
C THR A 528 -17.23 15.15 8.84
N GLN A 529 -16.42 15.47 7.84
CA GLN A 529 -16.73 16.47 6.81
C GLN A 529 -18.11 16.24 6.15
N PRO A 530 -18.44 15.04 5.62
CA PRO A 530 -19.76 14.83 5.01
C PRO A 530 -20.90 14.89 6.03
N LEU A 531 -20.67 14.50 7.29
CA LEU A 531 -21.66 14.60 8.36
C LEU A 531 -21.95 16.06 8.74
N ARG A 532 -20.91 16.89 8.87
CA ARG A 532 -21.04 18.33 9.14
C ARG A 532 -21.72 19.06 7.98
N ARG A 533 -21.38 18.70 6.72
CA ARG A 533 -22.06 19.23 5.53
C ARG A 533 -23.57 19.00 5.62
N ASN A 534 -24.00 17.78 5.97
CA ASN A 534 -25.42 17.46 6.09
C ASN A 534 -26.13 18.22 7.22
N LEU A 535 -25.44 18.43 8.36
CA LEU A 535 -25.98 19.28 9.44
C LEU A 535 -26.21 20.73 8.97
N MET A 536 -25.25 21.31 8.25
CA MET A 536 -25.37 22.67 7.71
C MET A 536 -26.48 22.78 6.66
N SER A 537 -26.55 21.81 5.74
CA SER A 537 -27.60 21.79 4.71
C SER A 537 -29.00 21.66 5.31
N ASN A 538 -29.19 20.79 6.32
CA ASN A 538 -30.49 20.64 6.98
C ASN A 538 -30.91 21.90 7.75
N GLN A 539 -29.96 22.61 8.38
CA GLN A 539 -30.24 23.91 9.00
C GLN A 539 -30.67 24.96 7.97
N SER A 540 -30.05 24.97 6.78
CA SER A 540 -30.46 25.88 5.71
C SER A 540 -31.85 25.58 5.16
N VAL A 541 -32.23 24.30 5.04
CA VAL A 541 -33.58 23.91 4.61
C VAL A 541 -34.62 24.31 5.65
N ASN A 542 -34.33 24.08 6.94
CA ASN A 542 -35.22 24.48 8.04
C ASN A 542 -35.32 26.01 8.23
N ALA A 543 -34.33 26.77 7.78
CA ALA A 543 -34.37 28.24 7.81
C ALA A 543 -35.15 28.84 6.63
N ILE A 544 -35.37 28.06 5.57
CA ILE A 544 -36.14 28.47 4.37
C ILE A 544 -37.60 28.02 4.46
N SER A 545 -37.90 26.96 5.22
CA SER A 545 -39.26 26.54 5.59
C SER A 545 -39.83 27.38 6.72
#